data_AF-A0A2T1DQ96-F1
#
_entry.id   AF-A0A2T1DQ96-F1
#
_cell.length_a   1.000
_cell.length_b   1.000
_cell.length_c   1.000
_cell.angle_alpha   90.00
_cell.angle_beta   90.00
_cell.angle_gamma   90.00
#
_symmetry.space_group_name_H-M   'P 1'
#
loop_
_entity.id
_entity.type
_entity.pdbx_description
1 polymer ?
#
loop_
_entity_poly.entity_id
_entity_poly.type
_entity_poly.pdbx_seq_one_letter_code
_entity_poly.pdbx_strand_id
1 'polypeptide(L)'
;MTPAELKEFGITLPPTQDELPYDDGAPMESQRHKMQMDILIEALHPWLNAREDGYIGGNMFVYYGLSQVRNRDFRGPDFFAVLG
;
A
#
# COMPACT_ATOMS: atom_id res chain seq x y z
N MET A 1 -25.18 -4.60 -27.10
CA MET A 1 -23.92 -3.96 -27.48
C MET A 1 -22.81 -4.62 -26.70
N THR A 2 -21.92 -5.34 -27.37
CA THR A 2 -20.80 -6.06 -26.78
C THR A 2 -19.64 -5.09 -26.47
N PRO A 3 -18.69 -5.46 -25.60
CA PRO A 3 -17.49 -4.66 -25.34
C PRO A 3 -16.69 -4.36 -26.62
N ALA A 4 -16.76 -5.23 -27.63
CA ALA A 4 -16.12 -5.03 -28.94
C ALA A 4 -16.77 -3.90 -29.74
N GLU A 5 -18.10 -3.80 -29.71
CA GLU A 5 -18.85 -2.74 -30.40
C GLU A 5 -18.61 -1.36 -29.74
N LEU A 6 -18.47 -1.30 -28.41
CA LEU A 6 -18.20 -0.04 -27.69
C LEU A 6 -16.81 0.55 -27.99
N LYS A 7 -15.82 -0.32 -28.26
CA LYS A 7 -14.47 0.08 -28.65
C LYS A 7 -14.45 0.76 -30.02
N GLU A 8 -15.36 0.37 -30.91
CA GLU A 8 -15.54 0.95 -32.25
C GLU A 8 -16.11 2.39 -32.20
N PHE A 9 -16.90 2.71 -31.16
CA PHE A 9 -17.40 4.06 -30.87
C PHE A 9 -16.43 4.94 -30.06
N GLY A 10 -15.19 4.50 -29.85
CA GLY A 10 -14.18 5.25 -29.09
C GLY A 10 -14.46 5.32 -27.58
N ILE A 11 -15.36 4.49 -27.06
CA ILE A 11 -15.68 4.43 -25.63
C ILE A 11 -14.75 3.40 -24.98
N THR A 12 -13.75 3.89 -24.24
CA THR A 12 -12.95 3.04 -23.35
C THR A 12 -13.76 2.69 -22.11
N LEU A 13 -14.04 1.40 -21.94
CA LEU A 13 -14.66 0.88 -20.72
C LEU A 13 -13.68 1.00 -19.53
N PRO A 14 -14.18 1.28 -18.32
CA PRO A 14 -13.35 1.20 -17.13
C PRO A 14 -12.83 -0.24 -16.96
N PRO A 15 -11.62 -0.42 -16.40
CA PRO A 15 -11.04 -1.74 -16.23
C PRO A 15 -11.95 -2.65 -15.40
N THR A 16 -12.09 -3.90 -15.82
CA THR A 16 -12.83 -4.91 -15.07
C THR A 16 -12.01 -5.40 -13.88
N GLN A 17 -12.65 -6.12 -12.95
CA GLN A 17 -11.96 -6.70 -11.79
C GLN A 17 -10.79 -7.62 -12.18
N ASP A 18 -10.88 -8.28 -13.34
CA ASP A 18 -9.82 -9.15 -13.89
C ASP A 18 -8.65 -8.35 -14.50
N GLU A 19 -8.86 -7.08 -14.85
CA GLU A 19 -7.84 -6.16 -15.38
C GLU A 19 -7.18 -5.33 -14.28
N LEU A 20 -7.67 -5.41 -13.04
CA LEU A 20 -7.05 -4.80 -11.89
C LEU A 20 -5.90 -5.70 -11.38
N PRO A 21 -4.72 -5.14 -11.08
CA PRO A 21 -3.67 -5.87 -10.39
C PRO A 21 -4.19 -6.36 -9.03
N TYR A 22 -4.38 -7.67 -8.89
CA TYR A 22 -4.83 -8.31 -7.65
C TYR A 22 -3.67 -8.93 -6.85
N ASP A 23 -2.51 -9.05 -7.48
CA ASP A 23 -1.28 -9.63 -6.95
C ASP A 23 -0.13 -8.66 -7.27
N ASP A 24 0.61 -8.24 -6.27
CA ASP A 24 1.80 -7.39 -6.39
C ASP A 24 3.10 -8.22 -6.56
N GLY A 25 2.97 -9.54 -6.66
CA GLY A 25 4.07 -10.49 -6.75
C GLY A 25 4.72 -10.77 -5.39
N ALA A 26 4.18 -10.24 -4.30
CA ALA A 26 4.63 -10.56 -2.95
C ALA A 26 3.92 -11.81 -2.42
N PRO A 27 4.60 -12.64 -1.61
CA PRO A 27 3.95 -13.75 -0.93
C PRO A 27 2.75 -13.27 -0.12
N MET A 28 1.62 -13.96 -0.22
CA MET A 28 0.44 -13.63 0.57
C MET A 28 0.77 -13.59 2.07
N GLU A 29 0.28 -12.54 2.73
CA GLU A 29 0.44 -12.31 4.16
C GLU A 29 0.13 -13.58 4.96
N SER A 30 1.13 -14.09 5.68
CA SER A 30 0.93 -15.24 6.59
C SER A 30 0.74 -14.75 8.02
N GLN A 31 0.11 -15.57 8.88
CA GLN A 31 0.01 -15.26 10.31
C GLN A 31 1.38 -14.98 10.95
N ARG A 32 2.43 -15.69 10.50
CA ARG A 32 3.81 -15.46 10.93
C ARG A 32 4.30 -14.08 10.55
N HIS A 33 4.00 -13.63 9.33
CA HIS A 33 4.41 -12.32 8.83
C HIS A 33 3.79 -11.19 9.67
N LYS A 34 2.48 -11.28 9.92
CA LYS A 34 1.78 -10.34 10.81
C LYS A 34 2.39 -10.30 12.21
N MET A 35 2.68 -11.46 12.80
CA MET A 35 3.25 -11.55 14.14
C MET A 35 4.68 -10.98 14.21
N GLN A 36 5.49 -11.16 13.15
CA GLN A 36 6.84 -10.58 13.07
C GLN A 36 6.79 -9.05 13.02
N MET A 37 5.85 -8.49 12.24
CA MET A 37 5.62 -7.04 12.19
C MET A 37 5.19 -6.51 13.57
N ASP A 38 4.23 -7.17 14.23
CA ASP A 38 3.73 -6.72 15.53
C ASP A 38 4.84 -6.70 16.59
N ILE A 39 5.66 -7.76 16.66
CA ILE A 39 6.82 -7.82 17.56
C ILE A 39 7.81 -6.68 17.29
N LEU A 40 8.05 -6.35 16.02
CA LEU A 40 8.97 -5.26 15.65
C LEU A 40 8.42 -3.89 16.08
N ILE A 41 7.13 -3.63 15.85
CA ILE A 41 6.46 -2.38 16.25
C ILE A 41 6.48 -2.24 17.78
N GLU A 42 6.09 -3.28 18.51
CA GLU A 42 6.08 -3.30 19.98
C GLU A 42 7.48 -3.05 20.56
N ALA A 43 8.52 -3.66 19.97
CA ALA A 43 9.89 -3.48 20.44
C ALA A 43 10.41 -2.05 20.26
N LEU A 44 9.92 -1.31 19.26
CA LEU A 44 10.36 0.05 18.96
C LEU A 44 9.52 1.14 19.63
N HIS A 45 8.32 0.81 20.12
CA HIS A 45 7.47 1.77 20.84
C HIS A 45 8.16 2.46 22.03
N PRO A 46 8.90 1.76 22.92
CA PRO A 46 9.61 2.41 24.02
C PRO A 46 10.67 3.41 23.55
N TRP A 47 11.37 3.10 22.46
CA TRP A 47 12.37 3.99 21.87
C TRP A 47 11.71 5.22 21.25
N LEU A 48 10.56 5.06 20.58
CA LEU A 48 9.81 6.17 20.01
C LEU A 48 9.23 7.10 21.10
N ASN A 49 8.69 6.52 22.16
CA ASN A 49 8.13 7.26 23.30
C ASN A 49 9.17 8.15 23.99
N ALA A 50 10.46 7.81 23.89
CA ALA A 50 11.54 8.63 24.44
C ALA A 50 11.92 9.83 23.56
N ARG A 51 11.44 9.90 22.30
CA ARG A 51 11.89 10.90 21.32
C ARG A 51 10.80 11.93 20.94
N GLU A 52 9.52 11.65 21.17
CA GLU A 52 8.35 12.52 20.86
C GLU A 52 8.24 13.02 19.40
N ASP A 53 9.23 12.79 18.54
CA ASP A 53 9.39 13.34 17.19
C ASP A 53 9.34 12.26 16.10
N GLY A 54 8.49 11.24 16.27
CA GLY A 54 8.40 10.19 15.27
C GLY A 54 7.10 9.40 15.29
N TYR A 55 6.95 8.56 14.26
CA TYR A 55 5.82 7.65 14.12
C TYR A 55 6.30 6.30 13.58
N ILE A 56 5.76 5.21 14.10
CA ILE A 56 6.03 3.85 13.64
C ILE A 56 4.70 3.18 13.32
N GLY A 57 4.66 2.46 12.20
CA GLY A 57 3.46 1.76 11.76
C GLY A 57 3.77 0.70 10.71
N GLY A 58 2.75 -0.02 10.29
CA GLY A 58 2.86 -1.07 9.29
C GLY A 58 1.54 -1.34 8.61
N ASN A 59 1.57 -2.05 7.49
CA ASN A 59 0.41 -2.40 6.67
C ASN A 59 -0.49 -1.19 6.34
N MET A 60 0.13 -0.06 5.95
CA MET A 60 -0.54 1.16 5.52
C MET A 60 0.10 1.71 4.25
N PHE A 61 -0.67 2.45 3.45
CA PHE A 61 -0.15 3.12 2.26
C PHE A 61 0.56 4.42 2.61
N VAL A 62 1.81 4.53 2.20
CA VAL A 62 2.64 5.74 2.31
C VAL A 62 2.69 6.42 0.95
N TYR A 63 2.21 7.65 0.88
CA TYR A 63 2.28 8.52 -0.30
C TYR A 63 3.40 9.53 -0.10
N TYR A 64 4.37 9.57 -1.01
CA TYR A 64 5.54 10.47 -0.92
C TYR A 64 5.63 11.45 -2.10
N GLY A 65 4.71 11.38 -3.06
CA GLY A 65 4.59 12.35 -4.14
C GLY A 65 3.83 13.62 -3.70
N LEU A 66 4.43 14.80 -3.94
CA LEU A 66 3.78 16.10 -3.73
C LEU A 66 2.53 16.29 -4.59
N SER A 67 2.45 15.61 -5.72
CA SER A 67 1.37 15.76 -6.70
C SER A 67 0.04 15.08 -6.30
N GLN A 68 -0.06 14.41 -5.14
CA GLN A 68 -1.27 13.68 -4.68
C GLN A 68 -1.95 12.82 -5.76
N VAL A 69 -1.21 12.39 -6.77
CA VAL A 69 -1.73 11.53 -7.84
C VAL A 69 -1.79 10.13 -7.25
N ARG A 70 -2.99 9.66 -6.90
CA ARG A 70 -3.23 8.38 -6.21
C ARG A 70 -2.64 7.14 -6.90
N ASN A 71 -2.23 7.25 -8.16
CA ASN A 71 -1.67 6.17 -8.97
C ASN A 71 -0.16 6.28 -9.21
N ARG A 72 0.55 7.21 -8.56
CA ARG A 72 2.00 7.37 -8.63
C ARG A 72 2.58 7.59 -7.24
N ASP A 73 3.82 7.15 -7.05
CA ASP A 73 4.64 7.48 -5.89
C ASP A 73 4.01 7.09 -4.54
N PHE A 74 3.49 5.86 -4.47
CA PHE A 74 3.04 5.23 -3.22
C PHE A 74 3.80 3.92 -2.97
N ARG A 75 3.86 3.51 -1.70
CA ARG A 75 4.33 2.19 -1.26
C ARG A 75 3.39 1.70 -0.16
N GLY A 76 3.06 0.41 -0.17
CA GLY A 76 2.44 -0.26 0.97
C GLY A 76 3.48 -1.09 1.70
N PRO A 77 4.35 -0.49 2.53
CA PRO A 77 5.34 -1.27 3.26
C PRO A 77 4.69 -2.08 4.38
N ASP A 78 5.25 -3.27 4.63
CA ASP A 78 4.89 -4.07 5.79
C ASP A 78 5.21 -3.29 7.08
N PHE A 79 6.34 -2.61 7.13
CA PHE A 79 6.76 -1.77 8.27
C PHE A 79 7.39 -0.46 7.79
N PHE A 80 7.14 0.64 8.50
CA PHE A 80 7.85 1.91 8.31
C PHE A 80 7.99 2.71 9.60
N ALA A 81 9.01 3.58 9.61
CA ALA A 81 9.25 4.56 10.67
C ALA A 81 9.49 5.93 10.03
N VAL A 82 8.91 6.96 10.64
CA VAL A 82 9.08 8.37 10.28
C VAL A 82 9.73 9.06 11.47
N LEU A 83 10.79 9.82 11.21
CA LEU A 83 11.54 10.59 12.20
C LEU A 83 11.52 12.07 11.80
N GLY A 84 11.38 12.95 12.78
CA GLY A 84 11.33 14.42 12.64
C GLY A 84 12.67 15.08 12.45
#